data_AF-A0A5C7XDW1-F1
#
_entry.id   AF-A0A5C7XDW1-F1
#
_cell.length_a   1.000
_cell.length_b   1.000
_cell.length_c   1.000
_cell.angle_alpha   90.00
_cell.angle_beta   90.00
_cell.angle_gamma   90.00
#
_symmetry.space_group_name_H-M   'P 1'
#
loop_
_entity.id
_entity.type
_entity.pdbx_description
1 polymer ?
#
loop_
_entity_poly.entity_id
_entity_poly.type
_entity_poly.pdbx_seq_one_letter_code
_entity_poly.pdbx_strand_id
1 'polypeptide(L)'
;MAVFILACIALDTEAHGGRLNAEGCHHDRKRGGYHCHGGGATASRSRANSSPRYDFSPSRAAPVRRVRGGVFANCAEARAAGAAPLRRGDPGYGPHLDRDGDGVGCEPRRR
;
A
#
# COMPACT_ATOMS: atom_id res chain seq x y z
N MET A 1 -8.25 28.62 -60.89
CA MET A 1 -8.41 29.10 -59.50
C MET A 1 -8.77 27.90 -58.64
N ALA A 2 -7.75 27.16 -58.21
CA ALA A 2 -7.90 25.94 -57.44
C ALA A 2 -8.29 26.33 -56.00
N VAL A 3 -9.57 26.17 -55.66
CA VAL A 3 -10.05 26.38 -54.30
C VAL A 3 -9.57 25.19 -53.49
N PHE A 4 -8.50 25.44 -52.73
CA PHE A 4 -7.87 24.49 -51.82
C PHE A 4 -8.95 23.90 -50.90
N ILE A 5 -9.00 22.57 -50.94
CA ILE A 5 -9.77 21.69 -50.06
C ILE A 5 -9.56 22.19 -48.63
N LEU A 6 -10.62 22.76 -48.04
CA LEU A 6 -10.71 22.99 -46.60
C LEU A 6 -10.88 21.62 -45.93
N ALA A 7 -9.79 20.85 -45.95
CA ALA A 7 -9.65 19.69 -45.12
C ALA A 7 -9.66 20.20 -43.68
N CYS A 8 -10.80 20.06 -43.02
CA CYS A 8 -10.87 20.07 -41.57
C CYS A 8 -10.05 18.87 -41.10
N ILE A 9 -8.73 19.04 -41.01
CA ILE A 9 -7.82 18.11 -40.35
C ILE A 9 -8.22 18.18 -38.88
N ALA A 10 -9.16 17.33 -38.49
CA ALA A 10 -9.46 17.06 -37.10
C ALA A 10 -8.25 16.30 -36.55
N LEU A 11 -7.21 17.03 -36.15
CA LEU A 11 -6.08 16.42 -35.44
C LEU A 11 -6.64 15.82 -34.16
N ASP A 12 -6.43 14.51 -34.04
CA ASP A 12 -6.90 13.63 -32.99
C ASP A 12 -6.77 14.24 -31.59
N THR A 13 -7.92 14.60 -31.00
CA THR A 13 -7.97 14.84 -29.57
C THR A 13 -7.85 13.48 -28.87
N GLU A 14 -6.63 13.10 -28.49
CA GLU A 14 -6.39 11.97 -27.59
C GLU A 14 -6.98 12.27 -26.21
N ALA A 15 -8.27 11.95 -26.06
CA ALA A 15 -8.88 11.79 -24.75
C ALA A 15 -8.32 10.50 -24.14
N HIS A 16 -7.26 10.62 -23.35
CA HIS A 16 -6.70 9.49 -22.60
C HIS A 16 -7.71 9.03 -21.54
N GLY A 17 -8.51 8.02 -21.90
CA GLY A 17 -9.59 7.48 -21.08
C GLY A 17 -9.09 6.64 -19.91
N GLY A 18 -8.72 7.28 -18.81
CA GLY A 18 -8.70 6.64 -17.50
C GLY A 18 -10.09 6.74 -16.88
N ARG A 19 -10.92 5.70 -16.99
CA ARG A 19 -12.22 5.66 -16.29
C ARG A 19 -11.98 5.79 -14.79
N LEU A 20 -12.36 6.95 -14.23
CA LEU A 20 -12.61 7.12 -12.81
C LEU A 20 -13.76 6.20 -12.37
N ASN A 21 -13.73 5.72 -11.14
CA ASN A 21 -14.87 5.03 -10.54
C ASN A 21 -16.02 6.03 -10.26
N ALA A 22 -17.13 5.55 -9.70
CA ALA A 22 -18.28 6.39 -9.35
C ALA A 22 -17.93 7.55 -8.39
N GLU A 23 -16.77 7.50 -7.74
CA GLU A 23 -16.27 8.47 -6.77
C GLU A 23 -15.25 9.45 -7.39
N GLY A 24 -14.95 9.34 -8.69
CA GLY A 24 -13.96 10.21 -9.34
C GLY A 24 -12.51 9.76 -9.20
N CYS A 25 -12.26 8.49 -8.82
CA CYS A 25 -10.95 7.98 -8.47
C CYS A 25 -10.47 6.84 -9.37
N HIS A 26 -9.15 6.71 -9.54
CA HIS A 26 -8.53 5.65 -10.34
C HIS A 26 -7.19 5.18 -9.77
N HIS A 27 -6.78 3.95 -10.11
CA HIS A 27 -5.48 3.40 -9.74
C HIS A 27 -4.43 3.60 -10.85
N ASP A 28 -3.28 4.20 -10.51
CA ASP A 28 -2.13 4.33 -11.41
C ASP A 28 -1.18 3.15 -11.22
N ARG A 29 -1.08 2.30 -12.25
CA ARG A 29 -0.22 1.11 -12.25
C ARG A 29 1.25 1.43 -12.50
N LYS A 30 1.58 2.57 -13.13
CA LYS A 30 2.97 2.96 -13.41
C LYS A 30 3.64 3.58 -12.20
N ARG A 31 2.89 4.34 -11.39
CA ARG A 31 3.42 5.01 -10.20
C ARG A 31 3.11 4.28 -8.89
N GLY A 32 2.19 3.32 -8.93
CA GLY A 32 1.71 2.63 -7.74
C GLY A 32 0.91 3.57 -6.85
N GLY A 33 -0.41 3.61 -7.01
CA GLY A 33 -1.27 4.42 -6.13
C GLY A 33 -2.72 4.51 -6.58
N TYR A 34 -3.58 5.06 -5.71
CA TYR A 34 -4.98 5.42 -5.99
C TYR A 34 -5.11 6.94 -5.93
N HIS A 35 -5.64 7.56 -6.97
CA HIS A 35 -5.75 9.01 -7.11
C HIS A 35 -7.17 9.43 -7.48
N CYS A 36 -7.68 10.49 -6.86
CA CYS A 36 -9.04 11.01 -7.05
C CYS A 36 -9.04 12.44 -7.60
N HIS A 37 -9.90 12.71 -8.57
CA HIS A 37 -10.16 14.05 -9.11
C HIS A 37 -11.57 14.48 -8.69
N GLY A 38 -11.68 15.30 -7.64
CA GLY A 38 -12.93 15.86 -7.16
C GLY A 38 -12.82 17.38 -7.02
N GLY A 39 -13.67 18.12 -7.75
CA GLY A 39 -13.76 19.57 -7.66
C GLY A 39 -14.39 20.02 -6.33
N GLY A 40 -13.80 21.05 -5.72
CA GLY A 40 -14.40 21.76 -4.58
C GLY A 40 -13.49 21.79 -3.36
N ALA A 41 -12.55 22.74 -3.35
CA ALA A 41 -11.85 23.16 -2.15
C ALA A 41 -12.87 23.78 -1.17
N THR A 42 -13.29 23.03 -0.15
CA THR A 42 -13.53 23.52 1.23
C THR A 42 -13.94 22.33 2.11
N ALA A 43 -13.21 22.15 3.21
CA ALA A 43 -13.33 21.06 4.21
C ALA A 43 -12.89 19.66 3.73
N SER A 44 -11.63 19.25 3.94
CA SER A 44 -11.09 19.09 5.28
C SER A 44 -9.56 19.11 5.28
N ARG A 45 -9.03 20.12 5.99
CA ARG A 45 -7.86 20.08 6.88
C ARG A 45 -6.88 18.94 6.61
N SER A 46 -5.72 19.34 6.08
CA SER A 46 -4.44 18.71 6.34
C SER A 46 -4.51 17.21 6.62
N ARG A 47 -4.54 16.41 5.56
CA ARG A 47 -3.95 15.07 5.62
C ARG A 47 -2.43 15.24 5.73
N ALA A 48 -2.00 15.81 6.85
CA ALA A 48 -0.65 15.64 7.32
C ALA A 48 -0.48 14.13 7.47
N ASN A 49 0.35 13.57 6.59
CA ASN A 49 0.97 12.27 6.74
C ASN A 49 0.04 11.05 6.49
N SER A 50 -0.27 10.79 5.22
CA SER A 50 -0.68 9.46 4.73
C SER A 50 0.52 8.55 4.45
N SER A 51 1.54 8.56 5.31
CA SER A 51 2.39 7.37 5.46
C SER A 51 1.77 6.56 6.59
N PRO A 52 1.54 5.25 6.45
CA PRO A 52 1.19 4.42 7.59
C PRO A 52 2.41 4.43 8.50
N ARG A 53 2.45 5.39 9.42
CA ARG A 53 3.29 5.30 10.59
C ARG A 53 2.75 4.08 11.31
N TYR A 54 3.47 2.97 11.18
CA TYR A 54 3.46 1.97 12.22
C TYR A 54 3.75 2.73 13.52
N ASP A 55 2.70 2.98 14.29
CA ASP A 55 2.79 3.63 15.58
C ASP A 55 3.44 2.62 16.53
N PHE A 56 4.77 2.64 16.52
CA PHE A 56 5.58 2.02 17.56
C PHE A 56 5.43 2.87 18.83
N SER A 57 4.32 2.70 19.52
CA SER A 57 4.20 3.13 20.92
C SER A 57 4.72 1.99 21.80
N PRO A 58 5.93 2.11 22.41
CA PRO A 58 6.50 1.03 23.21
C PRO A 58 5.81 0.82 24.57
N SER A 59 4.67 1.48 24.82
CA SER A 59 4.15 1.63 26.18
C SER A 59 3.13 0.58 26.62
N ARG A 60 2.73 -0.38 25.77
CA ARG A 60 1.92 -1.54 26.19
C ARG A 60 2.24 -2.80 25.37
N ALA A 61 3.50 -3.24 25.38
CA ALA A 61 3.75 -4.66 25.13
C ALA A 61 3.14 -5.44 26.31
N ALA A 62 1.90 -5.92 26.15
CA ALA A 62 1.37 -6.95 27.02
C ALA A 62 2.40 -8.09 27.09
N PRO A 63 2.58 -8.76 28.25
CA PRO A 63 3.54 -9.84 28.34
C PRO A 63 3.13 -10.93 27.35
N VAL A 64 3.79 -10.97 26.19
CA VAL A 64 3.71 -12.09 25.27
C VAL A 64 4.09 -13.31 26.11
N ARG A 65 3.13 -14.23 26.25
CA ARG A 65 3.40 -15.53 26.87
C ARG A 65 4.63 -16.05 26.15
N ARG A 66 5.77 -16.15 26.85
CA ARG A 66 6.99 -16.71 26.26
C ARG A 66 6.62 -18.10 25.79
N VAL A 67 6.40 -18.23 24.47
CA VAL A 67 6.26 -19.53 23.84
C VAL A 67 7.58 -20.21 24.16
N ARG A 68 7.51 -21.26 24.98
CA ARG A 68 8.70 -22.00 25.38
C ARG A 68 9.27 -22.63 24.11
N GLY A 69 10.35 -22.02 23.62
CA GLY A 69 11.34 -22.62 22.74
C GLY A 69 10.85 -23.01 21.36
N GLY A 70 10.83 -22.05 20.43
CA GLY A 70 10.74 -22.41 19.01
C GLY A 70 10.68 -21.18 18.12
N VAL A 71 11.28 -21.32 16.94
CA VAL A 71 11.02 -20.46 15.80
C VAL A 71 9.73 -20.96 15.13
N PHE A 72 8.83 -20.08 14.69
CA PHE A 72 7.62 -20.53 13.98
C PHE A 72 8.00 -21.27 12.69
N ALA A 73 7.26 -22.33 12.33
CA ALA A 73 7.56 -23.09 11.13
C ALA A 73 7.33 -22.25 9.87
N ASN A 74 6.32 -21.38 9.89
CA ASN A 74 6.00 -20.49 8.79
C ASN A 74 5.17 -19.28 9.25
N CYS A 75 4.97 -18.32 8.34
CA CYS A 75 4.21 -17.12 8.65
C CYS A 75 2.70 -17.32 8.79
N ALA A 76 2.12 -18.43 8.31
CA ALA A 76 0.71 -18.72 8.55
C ALA A 76 0.49 -19.08 10.03
N GLU A 77 1.39 -19.88 10.59
CA GLU A 77 1.39 -20.21 12.02
C GLU A 77 1.60 -18.97 12.89
N ALA A 78 2.61 -18.15 12.58
CA ALA A 78 2.86 -16.91 13.31
C ALA A 78 1.65 -15.95 13.30
N ARG A 79 0.94 -15.85 12.18
CA ARG A 79 -0.30 -15.05 12.08
C ARG A 79 -1.46 -15.67 12.83
N ALA A 80 -1.65 -16.99 12.75
CA ALA A 80 -2.69 -17.69 13.49
C ALA A 80 -2.49 -17.56 15.01
N ALA A 81 -1.23 -17.52 15.46
CA ALA A 81 -0.84 -17.26 16.84
C ALA A 81 -0.95 -15.78 17.25
N GLY A 82 -1.26 -14.86 16.33
CA GLY A 82 -1.29 -13.42 16.60
C GLY A 82 0.08 -12.80 16.91
N ALA A 83 1.17 -13.49 16.54
CA ALA A 83 2.54 -13.07 16.81
C ALA A 83 3.17 -12.26 15.65
N ALA A 84 2.55 -12.25 14.47
CA ALA A 84 3.03 -11.49 13.32
C ALA A 84 2.53 -10.02 13.34
N PRO A 85 3.33 -9.04 12.87
CA PRO A 85 4.68 -9.18 12.32
C PRO A 85 5.76 -9.45 13.39
N LEU A 86 6.76 -10.26 13.06
CA LEU A 86 7.87 -10.64 13.95
C LEU A 86 9.11 -9.81 13.65
N ARG A 87 9.81 -9.33 14.67
CA ARG A 87 11.09 -8.62 14.51
C ARG A 87 12.27 -9.51 14.83
N ARG A 88 13.42 -9.21 14.24
CA ARG A 88 14.68 -9.86 14.59
C ARG A 88 14.94 -9.72 16.10
N GLY A 89 15.09 -10.86 16.78
CA GLY A 89 15.25 -10.92 18.24
C GLY A 89 13.96 -11.23 19.00
N ASP A 90 12.79 -11.17 18.36
CA ASP A 90 11.54 -11.59 18.98
C ASP A 90 11.51 -13.12 19.19
N PRO A 91 10.91 -13.59 20.29
CA PRO A 91 10.60 -15.00 20.46
C PRO A 91 9.74 -15.51 19.28
N GLY A 92 10.19 -16.57 18.61
CA GLY A 92 9.52 -17.10 17.43
C GLY A 92 10.07 -16.58 16.10
N TYR A 93 10.92 -15.55 16.09
CA TYR A 93 11.56 -15.07 14.88
C TYR A 93 12.57 -16.07 14.32
N GLY A 94 12.53 -16.26 12.99
CA GLY A 94 13.51 -17.01 12.21
C GLY A 94 13.85 -16.24 10.95
N PRO A 95 15.12 -16.27 10.48
CA PRO A 95 15.47 -15.67 9.20
C PRO A 95 14.64 -16.19 8.01
N HIS A 96 14.11 -17.41 8.09
CA HIS A 96 13.23 -17.96 7.04
C HIS A 96 11.83 -17.33 7.00
N LEU A 97 11.45 -16.58 8.02
CA LEU A 97 10.18 -15.86 8.10
C LEU A 97 10.26 -14.45 7.49
N ASP A 98 11.49 -13.95 7.33
CA ASP A 98 11.87 -12.65 6.77
C ASP A 98 12.38 -12.87 5.35
N ARG A 99 11.48 -12.78 4.37
CA ARG A 99 11.76 -13.17 2.99
C ARG A 99 12.72 -12.21 2.29
N ASP A 100 12.68 -10.94 2.65
CA ASP A 100 13.45 -9.85 2.08
C ASP A 100 14.66 -9.44 2.94
N GLY A 101 14.75 -9.95 4.17
CA GLY A 101 15.94 -9.83 5.02
C GLY A 101 16.05 -8.50 5.76
N ASP A 102 14.97 -7.73 5.84
CA ASP A 102 14.94 -6.39 6.42
C ASP A 102 14.85 -6.39 7.96
N GLY A 103 14.73 -7.59 8.56
CA GLY A 103 14.55 -7.80 9.99
C GLY A 103 13.10 -7.89 10.44
N VAL A 104 12.14 -7.96 9.51
CA VAL A 104 10.70 -8.04 9.76
C VAL A 104 10.11 -9.30 9.09
N GLY A 105 9.93 -10.33 9.89
CA GLY A 105 9.27 -11.55 9.47
C GLY A 105 7.75 -11.40 9.37
N CYS A 106 7.18 -12.10 8.38
CA CYS A 106 5.73 -12.30 8.26
C CYS A 106 4.88 -11.05 8.05
N GLU A 107 5.44 -10.05 7.38
CA GLU A 107 4.73 -8.83 7.02
C GLU A 107 3.37 -9.10 6.31
N PRO A 108 2.38 -8.22 6.50
CA PRO A 108 1.17 -8.24 5.72
C PRO A 108 1.54 -8.04 4.24
N ARG A 109 1.25 -9.02 3.39
CA ARG A 109 1.40 -8.83 1.94
C ARG A 109 0.49 -7.68 1.53
N ARG A 110 1.08 -6.52 1.20
CA ARG A 110 0.36 -5.43 0.55
C ARG A 110 -0.20 -6.00 -0.76
N ARG A 111 -1.53 -6.19 -0.81
CA ARG A 111 -2.25 -6.58 -2.03
C ARG A 111 -2.39 -5.37 -2.95
#